data_AF-A0ABD2ZDF2-F1
#
_entry.id   AF-A0ABD2ZDF2-F1
#
_cell.length_a   1.000
_cell.length_b   1.000
_cell.length_c   1.000
_cell.angle_alpha   90.00
_cell.angle_beta   90.00
_cell.angle_gamma   90.00
#
_symmetry.space_group_name_H-M   'P 1'
#
loop_
_entity.id
_entity.type
_entity.pdbx_description
1 polymer ?
#
loop_
_entity_poly.entity_id
_entity_poly.type
_entity_poly.pdbx_seq_one_letter_code
_entity_poly.pdbx_strand_id
1 'polypeptide(L)'
;MKNHCPICYEFLFDSVKGTTVMKCGHTMHMDCCSEMIHQNQYKCPICSKSVFNMSRTWERLDQEIEATAMPEEYRYEVPILCNDCNNTSKALFHIIGHKCRHCNSYNTLMITTGENHQ
;
A
#
# COMPACT_ATOMS: atom_id res chain seq x y z
N MET A 1 22.51 -12.75 -10.00
CA MET A 1 21.50 -11.72 -10.35
C MET A 1 22.02 -10.39 -9.86
N LYS A 2 22.14 -9.39 -10.74
CA LYS A 2 22.62 -8.04 -10.40
C LYS A 2 21.45 -7.21 -9.88
N ASN A 3 21.22 -7.22 -8.57
CA ASN A 3 20.12 -6.47 -7.97
C ASN A 3 20.62 -5.07 -7.58
N HIS A 4 20.05 -4.05 -8.23
CA HIS A 4 20.29 -2.65 -7.88
C HIS A 4 19.20 -2.17 -6.91
N CYS A 5 19.54 -1.23 -6.05
CA CYS A 5 18.57 -0.60 -5.18
C CYS A 5 17.52 0.16 -6.02
N PRO A 6 16.21 -0.04 -5.80
CA PRO A 6 15.16 0.60 -6.60
C PRO A 6 15.03 2.11 -6.35
N ILE A 7 15.76 2.66 -5.38
CA ILE A 7 15.73 4.09 -5.02
C ILE A 7 16.93 4.83 -5.59
N CYS A 8 18.16 4.39 -5.27
CA CYS A 8 19.38 5.07 -5.71
C CYS A 8 20.04 4.44 -6.94
N TYR A 9 19.55 3.29 -7.42
CA TYR A 9 20.10 2.53 -8.54
C TYR A 9 21.56 2.05 -8.37
N GLU A 10 22.14 2.22 -7.19
CA GLU A 10 23.44 1.62 -6.85
C GLU A 10 23.31 0.10 -6.63
N PHE A 11 24.40 -0.62 -6.82
CA PHE A 11 24.44 -2.06 -6.62
C PHE A 11 24.31 -2.44 -5.15
N LEU A 12 23.45 -3.42 -4.83
CA LEU A 12 23.10 -3.75 -3.44
C LEU A 12 24.22 -4.44 -2.65
N PHE A 13 25.13 -5.15 -3.32
CA PHE A 13 26.05 -6.08 -2.65
C PHE A 13 27.55 -5.75 -2.84
N ASP A 14 27.85 -4.67 -3.55
CA ASP A 14 29.21 -4.14 -3.76
C ASP A 14 29.42 -2.86 -2.93
N SER A 15 28.34 -2.35 -2.32
CA SER A 15 28.34 -1.16 -1.48
C SER A 15 28.57 -1.55 -0.02
N VAL A 16 29.25 -0.68 0.74
CA VAL A 16 29.36 -0.77 2.22
C VAL A 16 28.02 -0.49 2.92
N LYS A 17 27.01 -0.01 2.18
CA LYS A 17 25.68 0.30 2.68
C LYS A 17 24.94 -0.99 3.07
N GLY A 18 24.34 -1.01 4.25
CA GLY A 18 23.49 -2.12 4.69
C GLY A 18 22.28 -2.29 3.76
N THR A 19 21.77 -3.52 3.64
CA THR A 19 20.55 -3.84 2.90
C THR A 19 19.46 -4.36 3.82
N THR A 20 18.19 -4.18 3.41
CA THR A 20 17.01 -4.74 4.07
C THR A 20 16.15 -5.50 3.08
N VAL A 21 15.60 -6.62 3.55
CA VAL A 21 14.54 -7.36 2.87
C VAL A 21 13.21 -6.90 3.43
N MET A 22 12.40 -6.26 2.60
CA MET A 22 11.06 -5.80 2.97
C MET A 22 10.11 -6.99 3.14
N LYS A 23 8.95 -6.77 3.76
CA LYS A 23 7.92 -7.82 3.93
C LYS A 23 7.49 -8.51 2.64
N CYS A 24 7.55 -7.81 1.51
CA CYS A 24 7.23 -8.35 0.18
C CYS A 24 8.34 -9.21 -0.44
N GLY A 25 9.49 -9.35 0.23
CA GLY A 25 10.66 -10.10 -0.24
C GLY A 25 11.64 -9.30 -1.11
N HIS A 26 11.27 -8.09 -1.56
CA HIS A 26 12.18 -7.24 -2.32
C HIS A 26 13.25 -6.61 -1.41
N THR A 27 14.42 -6.33 -1.98
CA THR A 27 15.59 -5.82 -1.25
C THR A 27 15.93 -4.39 -1.66
N MET A 28 16.31 -3.54 -0.71
CA MET A 28 16.85 -2.19 -0.96
C MET A 28 17.91 -1.81 0.10
N HIS A 29 18.65 -0.72 -0.11
CA HIS A 29 19.52 -0.18 0.94
C HIS A 29 18.73 0.28 2.17
N MET A 30 19.32 0.11 3.36
CA MET A 30 18.74 0.55 4.64
C MET A 30 18.44 2.05 4.64
N ASP A 31 19.40 2.87 4.22
CA ASP A 31 19.26 4.33 4.20
C ASP A 31 18.16 4.77 3.23
N CYS A 32 18.09 4.14 2.06
CA CYS A 32 17.03 4.38 1.09
C CYS A 32 15.64 3.98 1.64
N CYS A 33 15.56 2.87 2.37
CA CYS A 33 14.33 2.46 3.04
C CYS A 33 13.92 3.48 4.11
N SER A 34 14.86 3.92 4.94
CA SER A 34 14.60 4.90 6.01
C SER A 34 14.12 6.22 5.45
N GLU A 35 14.81 6.76 4.43
CA GLU A 35 14.44 8.01 3.77
C GLU A 35 13.04 7.94 3.16
N MET A 36 12.74 6.83 2.47
CA MET A 36 11.42 6.58 1.90
C MET A 36 10.33 6.61 2.99
N ILE A 37 10.58 6.01 4.16
CA ILE A 37 9.65 6.04 5.30
C ILE A 37 9.50 7.46 5.88
N HIS A 38 10.60 8.21 6.01
CA HIS A 38 10.57 9.60 6.49
C HIS A 38 9.73 10.51 5.58
N GLN A 39 9.62 10.20 4.30
CA GLN A 39 8.78 10.89 3.33
C GLN A 39 7.36 10.33 3.23
N ASN A 40 6.93 9.54 4.22
CA ASN A 40 5.62 8.86 4.25
C ASN A 40 5.37 7.91 3.06
N GLN A 41 6.42 7.44 2.39
CA GLN A 41 6.31 6.45 1.32
C GLN A 41 6.51 5.05 1.91
N TYR A 42 5.41 4.35 2.19
CA TYR A 42 5.43 3.02 2.80
C TYR A 42 5.21 1.89 1.79
N LYS A 43 5.07 2.20 0.50
CA LYS A 43 4.80 1.25 -0.57
C LYS A 43 6.09 0.85 -1.27
N CYS A 44 6.29 -0.44 -1.47
CA CYS A 44 7.44 -0.96 -2.18
C CYS A 44 7.45 -0.41 -3.61
N PRO A 45 8.56 0.20 -4.08
CA PRO A 45 8.63 0.76 -5.43
C PRO A 45 8.56 -0.30 -6.54
N ILE A 46 8.73 -1.59 -6.20
CA ILE A 46 8.73 -2.70 -7.15
C ILE A 46 7.35 -3.35 -7.29
N CYS A 47 6.59 -3.47 -6.19
CA CYS A 47 5.32 -4.21 -6.18
C CYS A 47 4.18 -3.54 -5.41
N SER A 48 4.36 -2.30 -4.94
CA SER A 48 3.37 -1.50 -4.22
C SER A 48 2.90 -2.04 -2.87
N LYS A 49 3.37 -3.21 -2.41
CA LYS A 49 3.11 -3.76 -1.07
C LYS A 49 3.65 -2.86 0.04
N SER A 50 2.94 -2.81 1.16
CA SER A 50 3.41 -2.14 2.38
C SER A 50 4.73 -2.77 2.85
N VAL A 51 5.74 -1.94 3.06
CA VAL A 51 7.11 -2.40 3.34
C VAL A 51 7.33 -2.81 4.81
N PHE A 52 6.50 -2.32 5.73
CA PHE A 52 6.53 -2.65 7.17
C PHE A 52 5.11 -2.88 7.74
N ASN A 53 4.99 -2.99 9.07
CA ASN A 53 3.70 -3.14 9.71
C ASN A 53 2.93 -1.82 9.77
N MET A 54 1.86 -1.74 8.99
CA MET A 54 0.97 -0.57 8.90
C MET A 54 -0.26 -0.65 9.82
N SER A 55 -0.39 -1.66 10.70
CA SER A 55 -1.58 -1.85 11.56
C SER A 55 -2.00 -0.58 12.30
N ARG A 56 -1.07 0.15 12.91
CA ARG A 56 -1.38 1.41 13.62
C ARG A 56 -1.91 2.50 12.70
N THR A 57 -1.42 2.56 11.46
CA THR A 57 -1.91 3.52 10.46
C THR A 57 -3.33 3.13 10.03
N TRP A 58 -3.59 1.83 9.83
CA TRP A 58 -4.91 1.32 9.49
C TRP A 58 -5.94 1.55 10.61
N GLU A 59 -5.54 1.34 11.87
CA GLU A 59 -6.37 1.64 13.05
C GLU A 59 -6.76 3.13 13.12
N ARG A 60 -5.86 4.04 12.73
CA ARG A 60 -6.18 5.48 12.65
C ARG A 60 -7.19 5.77 11.54
N LEU A 61 -7.02 5.15 10.37
CA LEU A 61 -7.99 5.30 9.27
C LEU A 61 -9.37 4.74 9.65
N ASP A 62 -9.42 3.63 10.39
CA ASP A 62 -10.67 3.09 10.94
C ASP A 62 -11.40 4.15 11.79
N GLN A 63 -10.68 4.80 12.71
CA GLN A 63 -11.23 5.85 13.57
C GLN A 63 -11.70 7.08 12.79
N GLU A 64 -10.93 7.53 11.80
CA GLU A 64 -11.30 8.69 10.97
C GLU A 64 -12.54 8.40 10.11
N ILE A 65 -12.67 7.17 9.59
CA ILE A 65 -13.84 6.73 8.84
C ILE A 65 -15.09 6.66 9.73
N GLU A 66 -14.96 6.10 10.93
CA GLU A 66 -16.07 6.05 11.90
C GLU A 66 -16.52 7.46 12.30
N ALA A 67 -15.58 8.39 12.50
CA ALA A 67 -15.88 9.77 12.83
C ALA A 67 -16.47 10.59 11.67
N THR A 68 -16.34 10.12 10.43
CA THR A 68 -16.70 10.88 9.21
C THR A 68 -17.70 10.12 8.35
N ALA A 69 -18.93 9.94 8.84
CA ALA A 69 -19.97 9.23 8.10
C ALA A 69 -20.23 9.85 6.72
N MET A 70 -20.21 9.01 5.67
CA MET A 70 -20.50 9.45 4.30
C MET A 70 -21.99 9.79 4.12
N PRO A 71 -22.32 10.85 3.33
CA PRO A 71 -23.70 11.14 2.93
C PRO A 71 -24.36 9.93 2.25
N GLU A 72 -25.69 9.87 2.30
CA GLU A 72 -26.45 8.71 1.81
C GLU A 72 -26.17 8.32 0.37
N GLU A 73 -26.05 9.31 -0.52
CA GLU A 73 -25.72 9.14 -1.93
C GLU A 73 -24.35 8.48 -2.19
N TYR A 74 -23.45 8.49 -1.20
CA TYR A 74 -22.12 7.89 -1.28
C TYR A 74 -21.99 6.56 -0.54
N ARG A 75 -23.08 6.01 0.03
CA ARG A 75 -23.06 4.72 0.74
C ARG A 75 -23.24 3.53 -0.22
N TYR A 76 -22.38 3.42 -1.22
CA TYR A 76 -22.34 2.29 -2.16
C TYR A 76 -21.04 1.50 -2.01
N GLU A 77 -21.03 0.24 -2.49
CA GLU A 77 -19.82 -0.56 -2.53
C GLU A 77 -19.03 -0.33 -3.82
N VAL A 78 -17.70 -0.25 -3.70
CA VAL A 78 -16.77 -0.21 -4.83
C VAL A 78 -15.89 -1.47 -4.84
N PRO A 79 -15.56 -2.00 -6.03
CA PRO A 79 -14.60 -3.08 -6.14
C PRO A 79 -13.18 -2.53 -5.93
N ILE A 80 -12.38 -3.27 -5.18
CA ILE A 80 -11.01 -2.90 -4.82
C ILE A 80 -10.06 -4.08 -5.02
N LEU A 81 -8.82 -3.76 -5.41
CA LEU A 81 -7.68 -4.67 -5.39
C LEU A 81 -6.76 -4.27 -4.21
N CYS A 82 -6.47 -5.21 -3.32
CA CYS A 82 -5.53 -4.95 -2.23
C CYS A 82 -4.09 -5.26 -2.65
N ASN A 83 -3.19 -4.27 -2.56
CA ASN A 83 -1.78 -4.47 -2.88
C ASN A 83 -1.09 -5.41 -1.90
N ASP A 84 -1.52 -5.47 -0.63
CA ASP A 84 -0.83 -6.25 0.41
C ASP A 84 -1.10 -7.76 0.27
N CYS A 85 -2.37 -8.15 0.11
CA CYS A 85 -2.76 -9.57 -0.02
C CYS A 85 -3.04 -10.01 -1.47
N ASN A 86 -3.05 -9.09 -2.44
CA ASN A 86 -3.36 -9.33 -3.85
C ASN A 86 -4.77 -9.89 -4.13
N ASN A 87 -5.68 -9.84 -3.15
CA ASN A 87 -7.07 -10.25 -3.35
C ASN A 87 -7.95 -9.07 -3.79
N THR A 88 -8.93 -9.38 -4.63
CA THR A 88 -10.02 -8.46 -4.98
C THR A 88 -11.18 -8.64 -4.00
N SER A 89 -11.77 -7.55 -3.55
CA SER A 89 -12.96 -7.55 -2.69
C SER A 89 -13.83 -6.33 -2.98
N LYS A 90 -15.02 -6.26 -2.38
CA LYS A 90 -15.81 -5.03 -2.31
C LYS A 90 -15.61 -4.34 -0.97
N ALA A 91 -15.64 -3.01 -0.96
CA ALA A 91 -15.62 -2.18 0.24
C ALA A 91 -16.63 -1.03 0.08
N LEU A 92 -17.20 -0.54 1.18
CA LEU A 92 -17.98 0.70 1.15
C LEU A 92 -17.10 1.86 0.70
N PHE A 93 -17.62 2.67 -0.19
CA PHE A 93 -16.95 3.88 -0.65
C PHE A 93 -16.76 4.85 0.51
N HIS A 94 -15.53 5.34 0.67
CA HIS A 94 -15.21 6.41 1.60
C HIS A 94 -14.08 7.26 1.04
N ILE A 95 -14.17 8.57 1.21
CA ILE A 95 -13.17 9.53 0.72
C ILE A 95 -11.77 9.38 1.38
N ILE A 96 -11.68 8.65 2.50
CA ILE A 96 -10.45 8.49 3.28
C ILE A 96 -9.71 7.23 2.84
N GLY A 97 -10.43 6.15 2.56
CA GLY A 97 -9.83 4.91 2.10
C GLY A 97 -10.80 3.73 2.13
N HIS A 98 -10.37 2.64 1.53
CA HIS A 98 -11.18 1.42 1.37
C HIS A 98 -10.49 0.26 2.08
N LYS A 99 -11.17 -0.35 3.06
CA LYS A 99 -10.58 -1.43 3.86
C LYS A 99 -10.69 -2.77 3.13
N CYS A 100 -9.56 -3.46 2.98
CA CYS A 100 -9.56 -4.84 2.49
C CYS A 100 -10.16 -5.80 3.53
N ARG A 101 -11.19 -6.57 3.15
CA ARG A 101 -11.86 -7.53 4.04
C ARG A 101 -11.01 -8.78 4.34
N HIS A 102 -9.95 -9.03 3.58
CA HIS A 102 -9.09 -10.20 3.75
C HIS A 102 -7.92 -9.98 4.72
N CYS A 103 -7.35 -8.77 4.75
CA CYS A 103 -6.15 -8.49 5.53
C CYS A 103 -6.21 -7.18 6.34
N ASN A 104 -7.35 -6.47 6.31
CA ASN A 104 -7.57 -5.20 7.00
C ASN A 104 -6.68 -4.04 6.54
N SER A 105 -5.93 -4.20 5.44
CA SER A 105 -5.12 -3.14 4.86
C SER A 105 -5.96 -2.13 4.09
N TYR A 106 -5.53 -0.86 4.14
CA TYR A 106 -6.03 0.22 3.29
C TYR A 106 -5.11 0.51 2.09
N ASN A 107 -4.05 -0.28 1.90
CA ASN A 107 -3.24 -0.22 0.69
C ASN A 107 -3.97 -0.89 -0.48
N THR A 108 -5.04 -0.24 -0.93
CA THR A 108 -5.98 -0.75 -1.92
C THR A 108 -6.14 0.24 -3.08
N LEU A 109 -6.45 -0.29 -4.25
CA LEU A 109 -6.80 0.48 -5.43
C LEU A 109 -8.27 0.20 -5.76
N MET A 110 -9.06 1.26 -6.00
CA MET A 110 -10.35 1.08 -6.65
C MET A 110 -10.12 0.62 -8.08
N ILE A 111 -10.86 -0.40 -8.50
CA ILE A 111 -10.82 -0.89 -9.88
C ILE A 111 -12.11 -0.50 -10.57
N THR A 112 -12.07 -0.10 -11.83
CA THR A 112 -13.30 0.04 -12.62
C THR A 112 -13.64 -1.33 -13.18
N THR A 113 -14.83 -1.85 -12.85
CA THR A 113 -15.43 -2.88 -13.70
C THR A 113 -15.72 -2.21 -15.02
N GLY A 114 -15.03 -2.61 -16.08
CA GLY A 114 -15.25 -2.06 -17.43
C GLY A 114 -16.66 -2.37 -17.91
N GLU A 115 -17.64 -1.58 -17.51
CA GLU A 115 -18.92 -1.47 -18.18
C GLU A 115 -18.79 -0.33 -19.18
N ASN A 116 -18.50 -0.71 -20.43
CA ASN A 116 -18.70 0.13 -21.60
C ASN A 116 -20.15 0.66 -21.56
N HIS A 117 -20.32 1.88 -21.07
CA HIS A 117 -21.53 2.64 -21.29
C HIS A 117 -21.44 3.23 -22.71
N GLN A 118 -21.88 2.45 -23.69
CA GLN A 118 -22.45 2.95 -24.94
C GLN A 118 -23.97 2.85 -24.84
#